data_AF-X0XTQ9-F1
#
_entry.id   AF-X0XTQ9-F1
#
_cell.length_a   1.000
_cell.length_b   1.000
_cell.length_c   1.000
_cell.angle_alpha   90.00
_cell.angle_beta   90.00
_cell.angle_gamma   90.00
#
_symmetry.space_group_name_H-M   'P 1'
#
loop_
_entity.id
_entity.type
_entity.pdbx_description
1 polymer ?
#
loop_
_entity_poly.entity_id
_entity_poly.type
_entity_poly.pdbx_seq_one_letter_code
_entity_poly.pdbx_strand_id
1 'polypeptide(L)' 'MKKERGRQSHGGGTAEGPGPDQTPEELMEQKALEERLSHIKNKIVVLSGKGGVGKSTVSVNLAMSLS' A
#
# COMPACT_ATOMS: atom_id res chain seq x y z
N MET A 1 -24.47 -24.76 -19.26
CA MET A 1 -24.04 -24.11 -18.00
C MET A 1 -22.56 -23.74 -18.12
N LYS A 2 -22.24 -22.49 -18.44
CA LYS A 2 -20.87 -21.98 -18.55
C LYS A 2 -20.52 -21.26 -17.24
N LYS A 3 -19.51 -21.75 -16.52
CA LYS A 3 -19.00 -21.11 -15.29
C LYS A 3 -17.94 -20.09 -15.71
N GLU A 4 -18.26 -18.80 -15.63
CA GLU A 4 -17.32 -17.72 -15.91
C GLU A 4 -16.22 -17.66 -14.86
N ARG A 5 -14.98 -17.54 -15.34
CA ARG A 5 -13.78 -17.42 -14.52
C ARG A 5 -13.73 -16.00 -13.95
N GLY A 6 -13.87 -15.89 -12.64
CA GLY A 6 -13.68 -14.64 -11.91
C GLY A 6 -12.26 -14.12 -12.08
N ARG A 7 -12.13 -13.02 -12.82
CA ARG A 7 -10.91 -12.23 -12.95
C ARG A 7 -10.70 -11.48 -11.64
N GLN A 8 -9.93 -12.04 -10.71
CA GLN A 8 -9.46 -11.30 -9.54
C GLN A 8 -8.21 -10.50 -9.92
N SER A 9 -8.40 -9.31 -10.48
CA SER A 9 -7.37 -8.28 -10.44
C SER A 9 -7.38 -7.67 -9.05
N HIS A 10 -6.44 -8.08 -8.19
CA HIS A 10 -6.16 -7.36 -6.95
C HIS A 10 -5.52 -6.03 -7.36
N GLY A 11 -6.30 -4.95 -7.24
CA GLY A 11 -5.92 -3.61 -7.64
C GLY A 11 -4.67 -3.16 -6.89
N GLY A 12 -3.65 -2.77 -7.64
CA GLY A 12 -2.52 -2.02 -7.12
C GLY A 12 -3.02 -0.66 -6.65
N GLY A 13 -2.50 -0.20 -5.51
CA GLY A 13 -2.72 1.17 -5.04
C GLY A 13 -2.08 2.15 -6.02
N THR A 14 -2.89 2.65 -6.95
CA THR A 14 -2.58 3.85 -7.71
C THR A 14 -2.83 5.05 -6.80
N ALA A 15 -1.90 5.99 -6.78
CA ALA A 15 -2.10 7.30 -6.19
C ALA A 15 -3.11 8.08 -7.05
N GLU A 16 -4.38 7.73 -6.94
CA GLU A 16 -5.48 8.50 -7.50
C GLU A 16 -6.03 9.42 -6.41
N GLY A 17 -6.31 10.68 -6.79
CA GLY A 17 -6.91 11.67 -5.91
C GLY A 17 -8.27 11.22 -5.36
N PRO A 18 -8.91 12.02 -4.50
CA PRO A 18 -10.10 11.59 -3.79
C PRO A 18 -11.17 11.10 -4.76
N GLY A 19 -11.55 9.84 -4.59
CA GLY A 19 -12.61 9.21 -5.37
C GLY A 19 -13.96 9.87 -5.10
N PRO A 20 -14.93 9.74 -6.01
CA PRO A 20 -16.21 10.47 -5.94
C PRO A 20 -17.06 10.16 -4.71
N ASP A 21 -16.75 9.10 -3.95
CA ASP A 21 -17.57 8.58 -2.85
C ASP A 21 -16.90 8.67 -1.46
N GLN A 22 -15.82 9.44 -1.30
CA GLN A 22 -15.13 9.53 0.00
C GLN A 22 -15.86 10.39 1.01
N THR A 23 -15.89 9.92 2.25
CA THR A 23 -16.46 10.67 3.38
C THR A 23 -15.53 11.81 3.83
N PRO A 24 -16.06 12.86 4.49
CA PRO A 24 -15.22 13.91 5.08
C PRO A 24 -14.16 13.37 6.06
N GLU A 25 -14.44 12.28 6.76
CA GLU A 25 -13.50 11.64 7.68
C GLU A 25 -12.32 10.99 6.94
N GLU A 26 -12.58 10.21 5.88
CA GLU A 26 -11.54 9.57 5.06
C GLU A 26 -10.60 10.62 4.42
N LEU A 27 -11.16 11.76 3.98
CA LEU A 27 -10.38 12.89 3.48
C LEU A 27 -9.46 13.50 4.54
N MET A 28 -9.93 13.61 5.79
CA MET A 28 -9.11 14.09 6.90
C MET A 28 -8.00 13.10 7.25
N GLU A 29 -8.30 11.80 7.27
CA GLU A 29 -7.31 10.74 7.52
C GLU A 29 -6.22 10.72 6.43
N GLN A 30 -6.61 10.87 5.17
CA GLN A 30 -5.68 10.89 4.05
C GLN A 30 -4.76 12.11 4.09
N LYS A 31 -5.29 13.31 4.38
CA LYS A 31 -4.48 14.51 4.61
C LYS A 31 -3.49 14.34 5.76
N ALA A 32 -3.94 13.80 6.89
CA ALA A 32 -3.06 13.55 8.03
C ALA A 32 -1.95 12.55 7.68
N LEU A 33 -2.24 11.52 6.88
CA LEU A 33 -1.24 10.59 6.38
C LEU A 33 -0.24 11.28 5.44
N GLU A 34 -0.73 12.09 4.50
CA GLU A 34 0.12 12.85 3.57
C GLU A 34 1.06 13.81 4.30
N GLU A 35 0.55 14.58 5.26
CA GLU A 35 1.34 15.50 6.08
C GLU A 35 2.46 14.75 6.82
N ARG A 36 2.14 13.61 7.45
CA ARG A 36 3.12 12.77 8.15
C ARG A 36 4.17 12.20 7.22
N LEU A 37 3.81 11.85 5.99
CA LEU A 37 4.75 11.27 5.03
C LEU A 37 5.49 12.33 4.20
N SER A 38 5.11 13.60 4.26
CA SER A 38 5.63 14.68 3.41
C SER A 38 7.14 14.89 3.50
N HIS A 39 7.72 14.68 4.69
CA HIS A 39 9.15 14.90 4.96
C HIS A 39 10.02 13.66 4.72
N ILE A 40 9.43 12.49 4.43
CA ILE A 40 10.16 11.26 4.16
C ILE A 40 10.54 11.21 2.68
N LYS A 41 11.84 11.38 2.39
CA LYS A 41 12.39 11.39 1.01
C LYS A 41 12.13 10.09 0.26
N ASN A 42 12.35 8.94 0.92
CA ASN A 42 12.25 7.61 0.32
C ASN A 42 11.21 6.77 1.08
N LYS A 43 10.11 6.39 0.41
CA LYS A 43 9.00 5.61 0.98
C LYS A 43 9.02 4.21 0.38
N ILE A 44 9.73 3.28 1.03
CA ILE A 44 9.92 1.92 0.53
C ILE A 44 8.91 0.98 1.18
N VAL A 45 8.12 0.28 0.38
CA VAL A 45 7.13 -0.70 0.84
C VAL A 45 7.56 -2.11 0.44
N VAL A 46 7.63 -3.02 1.40
CA VAL A 46 7.95 -4.44 1.16
C VAL A 46 6.65 -5.24 1.09
N LEU A 47 6.27 -5.63 -0.13
CA LEU A 47 5.09 -6.46 -0.38
C LEU A 47 5.52 -7.88 -0.76
N SER A 48 4.73 -8.88 -0.37
CA SER A 48 4.93 -10.27 -0.79
C SER A 48 3.66 -11.09 -0.58
N GLY A 49 3.59 -12.25 -1.23
CA GLY A 49 2.46 -13.18 -1.18
C GLY A 49 2.15 -13.76 0.20
N LYS A 50 1.19 -14.68 0.24
CA LYS A 50 0.70 -15.32 1.48
C LYS A 50 1.68 -16.39 1.97
N GLY A 51 1.92 -16.44 3.29
CA GLY A 51 2.66 -17.51 4.00
C GLY A 51 4.19 -17.43 3.95
N GLY A 52 4.87 -17.37 5.10
CA GLY A 52 6.29 -17.75 5.31
C GLY A 52 7.41 -17.04 4.53
N VAL A 53 7.11 -16.19 3.55
CA VAL A 53 8.05 -15.54 2.60
C VAL A 53 9.05 -14.54 3.19
N GLY A 54 9.15 -14.40 4.51
CA GLY A 54 10.19 -13.59 5.15
C GLY A 54 10.10 -12.07 4.96
N LYS A 55 8.91 -11.49 4.68
CA LYS A 55 8.71 -10.04 4.50
C LYS A 55 9.42 -9.21 5.57
N SER A 56 9.20 -9.54 6.85
CA SER A 56 9.80 -8.82 7.97
C SER A 56 11.32 -8.94 8.01
N THR A 57 11.85 -10.14 7.71
CA THR A 57 13.30 -10.38 7.65
C THR A 57 13.96 -9.54 6.57
N VAL A 58 13.36 -9.49 5.38
CA VAL A 58 13.88 -8.68 4.27
C VAL A 58 13.77 -7.19 4.59
N SER A 59 12.65 -6.73 5.17
CA SER A 59 12.48 -5.33 5.57
C SER A 59 13.55 -4.88 6.57
N VAL A 60 13.86 -5.71 7.59
CA VAL A 60 14.89 -5.39 8.59
C VAL A 60 16.27 -5.34 7.95
N ASN A 61 16.64 -6.33 7.12
CA ASN A 61 17.93 -6.33 6.45
C ASN A 61 18.08 -5.13 5.49
N LEU A 62 17.01 -4.76 4.79
CA LEU A 62 16.98 -3.58 3.94
C LEU A 62 17.17 -2.30 4.76
N ALA A 63 16.46 -2.16 5.88
CA ALA A 63 16.63 -1.02 6.78
C ALA A 63 18.07 -0.91 7.30
N MET A 64 18.66 -2.02 7.73
CA MET A 64 20.07 -2.09 8.16
C MET A 64 21.06 -1.71 7.05
N SER A 65 20.71 -1.95 5.79
CA SER A 65 21.57 -1.62 4.65
C SER A 65 21.45 -0.15 4.20
N LEU A 66 20.36 0.53 4.61
CA LEU A 66 20.05 1.92 4.26
C LEU A 66 20.21 2.90 5.44
N SER A 67 20.64 2.40 6.60
CA SER A 67 20.86 3.19 7.82
C SER A 67 21.95 4.25 7.66
#